data_AF-A0A6J4XKE6-F1
#
_entry.id   AF-A0A6J4XKE6-F1
#
_cell.length_a   1.000
_cell.length_b   1.000
_cell.length_c   1.000
_cell.angle_alpha   90.00
_cell.angle_beta   90.00
_cell.angle_gamma   90.00
#
_symmetry.space_group_name_H-M   'P 1'
#
loop_
_entity.id
_entity.type
_entity.pdbx_description
1 polymer ?
#
loop_
_entity_poly.entity_id
_entity_poly.type
_entity_poly.pdbx_seq_one_letter_code
_entity_poly.pdbx_strand_id
1 'polypeptide(L)'
;MTISDFRIFPPERMETEFPWIIWAVGWLALLKAFIWLAYEPVEPGNTLQLMAYKNLLNIMPLVIFGSGIWNLRKWAVLGILIVAVGNLIFFIVNPQTLNAVMVHSEVRLYTMILSSVTLLCNGPIGDLLILCAAPSMLKHTKQ
;
A
#
# COMPACT_ATOMS: atom_id res chain seq x y z
N MET A 1 28.51 4.39 -8.01
CA MET A 1 27.42 5.34 -7.67
C MET A 1 27.37 5.42 -6.16
N THR A 2 27.66 6.59 -5.60
CA THR A 2 27.73 6.81 -4.15
C THR A 2 26.34 6.66 -3.51
N ILE A 3 26.32 6.40 -2.21
CA ILE A 3 25.12 6.23 -1.35
C ILE A 3 24.18 7.48 -1.34
N SER A 4 24.53 8.55 -2.07
CA SER A 4 23.95 9.90 -2.02
C SER A 4 22.70 10.17 -2.88
N ASP A 5 22.24 9.24 -3.72
CA ASP A 5 21.21 9.57 -4.72
C ASP A 5 19.77 9.19 -4.31
N PHE A 6 19.53 8.80 -3.05
CA PHE A 6 18.17 8.53 -2.59
C PHE A 6 17.39 9.82 -2.36
N ARG A 7 16.25 9.97 -3.05
CA ARG A 7 15.33 11.11 -2.89
C ARG A 7 13.95 10.60 -2.53
N ILE A 8 13.30 11.13 -1.49
CA ILE A 8 11.96 10.65 -1.09
C ILE A 8 10.96 10.78 -2.25
N PHE A 9 11.02 11.88 -2.98
CA PHE A 9 10.23 12.13 -4.18
C PHE A 9 11.18 12.49 -5.34
N PRO A 10 11.74 11.50 -6.05
CA PRO A 10 12.62 11.76 -7.18
C PRO A 10 11.83 12.48 -8.28
N PRO A 11 12.29 13.63 -8.81
CA PRO A 11 11.56 14.38 -9.85
C PRO A 11 11.37 13.58 -11.14
N GLU A 12 12.27 12.63 -11.41
CA GLU A 12 12.28 11.75 -12.58
C GLU A 12 10.95 10.97 -12.70
N ARG A 13 10.22 10.77 -11.60
CA ARG A 13 8.90 10.12 -11.59
C ARG A 13 7.81 10.88 -12.35
N MET A 14 8.05 12.14 -12.71
CA MET A 14 7.15 12.98 -13.48
C MET A 14 7.47 12.95 -14.98
N GLU A 15 8.59 12.33 -15.38
CA GLU A 15 8.97 12.19 -16.77
C GLU A 15 8.12 11.12 -17.47
N THR A 16 7.85 11.30 -18.76
CA THR A 16 7.01 10.38 -19.56
C THR A 16 7.63 9.01 -19.75
N GLU A 17 8.96 8.91 -19.63
CA GLU A 17 9.71 7.66 -19.76
C GLU A 17 9.74 6.85 -18.45
N PHE A 18 9.32 7.44 -17.34
CA PHE A 18 9.34 6.77 -16.06
C PHE A 18 8.37 5.58 -16.06
N PRO A 19 8.77 4.39 -15.55
CA PRO A 19 7.91 3.22 -15.59
C PRO A 19 6.62 3.43 -14.80
N TRP A 20 5.48 3.54 -15.49
CA TRP A 20 4.20 3.88 -14.87
C TRP A 20 3.78 2.90 -13.75
N ILE A 21 4.16 1.63 -13.85
CA ILE A 21 3.86 0.61 -12.83
C ILE A 21 4.60 0.93 -11.52
N ILE A 22 5.87 1.33 -11.62
CA ILE A 22 6.66 1.75 -10.46
C ILE A 22 6.07 3.02 -9.85
N TRP A 23 5.66 3.97 -10.71
CA TRP A 23 4.99 5.18 -10.26
C TRP A 23 3.71 4.87 -9.48
N ALA A 24 2.84 4.03 -10.05
CA ALA A 24 1.56 3.66 -9.49
C ALA A 24 1.70 2.87 -8.18
N VAL A 25 2.63 1.91 -8.12
CA VAL A 25 2.88 1.13 -6.90
C VAL A 25 3.44 2.00 -5.77
N GLY A 26 4.34 2.94 -6.08
CA GLY A 26 4.84 3.87 -5.07
C GLY A 26 3.71 4.73 -4.47
N TRP A 27 2.78 5.21 -5.31
CA TRP A 27 1.58 5.91 -4.81
C TRP A 27 0.65 5.01 -4.02
N LEU A 28 0.39 3.79 -4.51
CA LEU A 28 -0.43 2.82 -3.79
C LEU A 28 0.13 2.52 -2.41
N ALA A 29 1.46 2.40 -2.26
CA ALA A 29 2.11 2.21 -0.97
C ALA A 29 1.88 3.39 -0.02
N LEU A 30 2.03 4.64 -0.51
CA LEU A 30 1.75 5.83 0.31
C LEU A 30 0.27 5.97 0.68
N LEU A 31 -0.63 5.71 -0.25
CA LEU A 31 -2.07 5.69 0.05
C LEU A 31 -2.38 4.61 1.09
N LYS A 32 -1.74 3.43 0.99
CA LYS A 32 -1.85 2.38 2.00
C LYS A 32 -1.33 2.76 3.38
N ALA A 33 -0.31 3.60 3.45
CA ALA A 33 0.19 4.09 4.72
C ALA A 33 -0.81 5.03 5.43
N PHE A 34 -1.55 5.85 4.68
CA PHE A 34 -2.24 7.01 5.28
C PHE A 34 -3.76 7.04 5.10
N ILE A 35 -4.35 6.31 4.15
CA ILE A 35 -5.79 6.47 3.86
C ILE A 35 -6.70 6.08 5.03
N TRP A 36 -6.23 5.18 5.88
CA TRP A 36 -6.96 4.73 7.07
C TRP A 36 -7.11 5.83 8.12
N LEU A 37 -6.31 6.90 8.06
CA LEU A 37 -6.46 8.07 8.94
C LEU A 37 -7.68 8.94 8.55
N ALA A 38 -8.22 8.74 7.35
CA ALA A 38 -9.32 9.55 6.84
C ALA A 38 -10.71 9.00 7.22
N TYR A 39 -10.79 7.80 7.81
CA TYR A 39 -12.06 7.20 8.21
C TYR A 39 -11.89 6.27 9.41
N GLU A 40 -12.92 6.19 10.25
CA GLU A 40 -12.98 5.28 11.39
C GLU A 40 -14.06 4.22 11.12
N PRO A 41 -13.71 2.92 11.09
CA PRO A 41 -14.70 1.87 10.87
C PRO A 41 -15.52 1.61 12.14
N VAL A 42 -16.81 1.35 11.96
CA VAL A 42 -17.75 1.03 13.05
C VAL A 42 -17.65 -0.45 13.37
N GLU A 43 -16.64 -0.84 14.13
CA GLU A 43 -16.33 -2.23 14.48
C GLU A 43 -16.09 -2.41 15.99
N PRO A 44 -16.18 -3.63 16.53
CA PRO A 44 -15.85 -3.90 17.93
C PRO A 44 -14.42 -3.47 18.27
N GLY A 45 -14.22 -2.97 19.50
CA GLY A 45 -12.95 -2.37 19.93
C GLY A 45 -11.71 -3.25 19.71
N ASN A 46 -11.83 -4.57 19.85
CA ASN A 46 -10.73 -5.50 19.61
C ASN A 46 -10.30 -5.54 18.14
N THR A 47 -11.26 -5.55 17.20
CA THR A 47 -10.99 -5.54 15.75
C THR A 47 -10.39 -4.21 15.33
N LEU A 48 -10.93 -3.10 15.88
CA LEU A 48 -10.43 -1.75 15.62
C LEU A 48 -8.98 -1.58 16.11
N GLN A 49 -8.67 -2.01 17.33
CA GLN A 49 -7.31 -1.96 17.88
C GLN A 49 -6.33 -2.79 17.04
N LEU A 50 -6.73 -4.01 16.65
CA LEU A 50 -5.89 -4.87 15.83
C LEU A 50 -5.57 -4.22 14.47
N MET A 51 -6.58 -3.62 13.82
CA MET A 51 -6.40 -2.87 12.57
C MET A 51 -5.52 -1.64 12.75
N ALA A 52 -5.70 -0.89 13.84
CA ALA A 52 -4.87 0.26 14.16
C ALA A 52 -3.40 -0.12 14.35
N TYR A 53 -3.11 -1.19 15.10
CA TYR A 53 -1.74 -1.68 15.26
C TYR A 53 -1.11 -2.13 13.94
N LYS A 54 -1.86 -2.90 13.13
CA LYS A 54 -1.40 -3.31 11.79
C LYS A 54 -1.09 -2.11 10.90
N ASN A 55 -1.96 -1.09 10.91
CA ASN A 55 -1.76 0.11 10.08
C ASN A 55 -0.60 0.99 10.58
N LEU A 56 -0.48 1.19 11.90
CA LEU A 56 0.64 1.92 12.50
C LEU A 56 1.98 1.25 12.18
N LEU A 57 2.05 -0.08 12.31
CA LEU A 57 3.24 -0.85 11.98
C LEU A 57 3.58 -0.74 10.48
N ASN A 58 2.56 -0.68 9.61
CA ASN A 58 2.74 -0.61 8.17
C ASN A 58 3.12 0.77 7.64
N ILE A 59 2.85 1.88 8.34
CA ILE A 59 3.19 3.23 7.86
C ILE A 59 4.68 3.30 7.47
N MET A 60 5.57 2.95 8.39
CA MET A 60 7.00 3.12 8.17
C MET A 60 7.53 2.24 7.02
N PRO A 61 7.26 0.92 6.97
CA PRO A 61 7.64 0.09 5.82
C PRO A 61 7.06 0.58 4.50
N LEU A 62 5.76 0.91 4.44
CA LEU A 62 5.12 1.35 3.20
C LEU A 62 5.69 2.67 2.68
N VAL A 63 6.00 3.63 3.56
CA VAL A 63 6.61 4.91 3.17
C VAL A 63 8.04 4.72 2.70
N ILE A 64 8.85 3.94 3.43
CA ILE A 64 10.26 3.69 3.08
C ILE A 64 10.35 2.95 1.75
N PHE A 65 9.60 1.85 1.59
CA PHE A 65 9.64 1.06 0.37
C PHE A 65 8.95 1.75 -0.79
N GLY A 66 7.84 2.47 -0.57
CA GLY A 66 7.20 3.29 -1.61
C GLY A 66 8.16 4.34 -2.18
N SER A 67 8.88 5.06 -1.30
CA SER A 67 9.90 6.01 -1.72
C SER A 67 11.06 5.32 -2.44
N GLY A 68 11.54 4.18 -1.93
CA GLY A 68 12.62 3.42 -2.55
C GLY A 68 12.26 2.82 -3.92
N ILE A 69 11.00 2.46 -4.15
CA ILE A 69 10.48 2.01 -5.44
C ILE A 69 10.60 3.12 -6.47
N TRP A 70 10.25 4.36 -6.12
CA TRP A 70 10.45 5.49 -7.03
C TRP A 70 11.92 5.79 -7.33
N ASN A 71 12.84 5.38 -6.45
CA ASN A 71 14.29 5.42 -6.70
C ASN A 71 14.80 4.18 -7.48
N LEU A 72 13.89 3.35 -8.00
CA LEU A 72 14.18 2.13 -8.75
C LEU A 72 15.03 1.12 -7.96
N ARG A 73 14.96 1.13 -6.63
CA ARG A 73 15.81 0.26 -5.80
C ARG A 73 15.24 -1.15 -5.68
N LYS A 74 16.05 -2.15 -6.00
CA LYS A 74 15.64 -3.57 -5.88
C LYS A 74 15.24 -3.97 -4.47
N TRP A 75 15.96 -3.51 -3.45
CA TRP A 75 15.63 -3.82 -2.05
C TRP A 75 14.26 -3.27 -1.63
N ALA A 76 13.83 -2.14 -2.19
CA ALA A 76 12.54 -1.55 -1.90
C ALA A 76 11.39 -2.33 -2.55
N VAL A 77 11.60 -2.84 -3.77
CA VAL A 77 10.66 -3.77 -4.42
C VAL A 77 10.54 -5.06 -3.61
N LEU A 78 11.65 -5.66 -3.20
CA LEU A 78 11.57 -6.87 -2.35
C LEU A 78 10.89 -6.59 -1.00
N GLY A 79 11.18 -5.44 -0.39
CA GLY A 79 10.56 -5.00 0.86
C GLY A 79 9.04 -4.85 0.73
N ILE A 80 8.55 -4.17 -0.31
CA ILE A 80 7.09 -4.00 -0.50
C ILE A 80 6.39 -5.32 -0.77
N LEU A 81 7.05 -6.27 -1.47
CA LEU A 81 6.49 -7.60 -1.72
C LEU A 81 6.35 -8.38 -0.40
N ILE A 82 7.35 -8.30 0.48
CA ILE A 82 7.28 -8.93 1.81
C ILE A 82 6.14 -8.30 2.64
N VAL A 83 6.01 -6.98 2.64
CA VAL A 83 4.91 -6.28 3.34
C VAL A 83 3.55 -6.69 2.77
N ALA A 84 3.42 -6.77 1.44
CA ALA A 84 2.19 -7.19 0.78
C ALA A 84 1.79 -8.63 1.13
N VAL A 85 2.74 -9.57 1.11
CA VAL A 85 2.51 -10.95 1.58
C VAL A 85 2.11 -10.97 3.05
N GLY A 86 2.81 -10.21 3.91
CA GLY A 86 2.48 -10.11 5.33
C GLY A 86 1.06 -9.60 5.58
N ASN A 87 0.62 -8.59 4.83
CA ASN A 87 -0.75 -8.08 4.89
C ASN A 87 -1.78 -9.13 4.46
N LEU A 88 -1.52 -9.86 3.38
CA LEU A 88 -2.44 -10.91 2.94
C LEU A 88 -2.54 -12.03 3.98
N ILE A 89 -1.42 -12.46 4.56
CA ILE A 89 -1.42 -13.43 5.67
C ILE A 89 -2.22 -12.89 6.85
N PHE A 90 -2.04 -11.61 7.21
CA PHE A 90 -2.82 -10.97 8.28
C PHE A 90 -4.32 -11.07 8.05
N PHE A 91 -4.81 -10.77 6.83
CA PHE A 91 -6.22 -10.87 6.48
C PHE A 91 -6.73 -12.32 6.43
N ILE A 92 -5.90 -13.28 6.04
CA ILE A 92 -6.25 -14.70 6.06
C ILE A 92 -6.40 -15.22 7.50
N VAL A 93 -5.50 -14.81 8.40
CA VAL A 93 -5.53 -15.21 9.82
C VAL A 93 -6.62 -14.47 10.60
N ASN A 94 -6.95 -13.24 10.23
CA ASN A 94 -7.93 -12.38 10.92
C ASN A 94 -9.04 -11.93 9.95
N PRO A 95 -9.87 -12.84 9.41
CA PRO A 95 -10.85 -12.52 8.38
C PRO A 95 -11.88 -11.48 8.83
N GLN A 96 -12.18 -11.40 10.14
CA GLN A 96 -13.07 -10.38 10.72
C GLN A 96 -12.62 -8.94 10.43
N THR A 97 -11.33 -8.72 10.19
CA THR A 97 -10.78 -7.39 9.91
C THR A 97 -11.15 -6.87 8.52
N LEU A 98 -11.66 -7.71 7.62
CA LEU A 98 -12.13 -7.28 6.30
C LEU A 98 -13.36 -6.37 6.39
N ASN A 99 -14.23 -6.58 7.38
CA ASN A 99 -15.38 -5.70 7.60
C ASN A 99 -14.94 -4.29 8.02
N ALA A 100 -13.86 -4.19 8.81
CA ALA A 100 -13.26 -2.91 9.19
C ALA A 100 -12.65 -2.14 7.99
N VAL A 101 -12.40 -2.80 6.87
CA VAL A 101 -11.96 -2.12 5.64
C VAL A 101 -13.14 -1.57 4.86
N MET A 102 -14.32 -2.19 4.95
CA MET A 102 -15.51 -1.74 4.23
C MET A 102 -16.12 -0.50 4.86
N VAL A 103 -16.66 0.39 4.03
CA VAL A 103 -17.28 1.64 4.47
C VAL A 103 -18.78 1.52 4.31
N HIS A 104 -19.51 1.65 5.42
CA HIS A 104 -20.97 1.64 5.45
C HIS A 104 -21.51 3.07 5.46
N SER A 105 -22.21 3.46 4.41
CA SER A 105 -22.93 4.73 4.29
C SER A 105 -24.42 4.48 4.00
N GLU A 106 -25.28 5.39 4.43
CA GLU A 106 -26.71 5.38 4.12
C GLU A 106 -26.97 5.45 2.61
N VAL A 107 -26.07 6.13 1.88
CA VAL A 107 -26.14 6.24 0.42
C VAL A 107 -25.34 5.12 -0.22
N ARG A 108 -26.04 4.19 -0.90
CA ARG A 108 -25.46 3.01 -1.53
C ARG A 108 -24.28 3.31 -2.47
N LEU A 109 -24.35 4.42 -3.23
CA LEU A 109 -23.28 4.82 -4.14
C LEU A 109 -21.98 5.14 -3.38
N TYR A 110 -22.06 5.87 -2.27
CA TYR A 110 -20.89 6.19 -1.46
C TYR A 110 -20.30 4.94 -0.79
N THR A 111 -21.15 4.03 -0.30
CA THR A 111 -20.73 2.72 0.21
C THR A 111 -19.88 1.97 -0.82
N MET A 112 -20.32 1.89 -2.07
CA MET A 112 -19.58 1.17 -3.14
C MET A 112 -18.24 1.85 -3.46
N ILE A 113 -18.25 3.16 -3.66
CA ILE A 113 -17.05 3.90 -4.08
C ILE A 113 -16.01 3.88 -2.95
N LEU A 114 -16.41 4.25 -1.74
CA LEU A 114 -15.50 4.33 -0.59
C LEU A 114 -14.97 2.94 -0.23
N SER A 115 -15.83 1.91 -0.19
CA SER A 115 -15.37 0.54 0.07
C SER A 115 -14.40 0.04 -1.00
N SER A 116 -14.57 0.44 -2.26
CA SER A 116 -13.64 0.08 -3.33
C SER A 116 -12.28 0.76 -3.14
N VAL A 117 -12.28 2.04 -2.77
CA VAL A 117 -11.07 2.81 -2.46
C VAL A 117 -10.36 2.23 -1.24
N THR A 118 -11.08 1.89 -0.18
CA THR A 118 -10.49 1.32 1.04
C THR A 118 -10.05 -0.12 0.84
N LEU A 119 -10.74 -0.94 0.05
CA LEU A 119 -10.25 -2.28 -0.32
C LEU A 119 -8.95 -2.24 -1.12
N LEU A 120 -8.83 -1.26 -2.01
CA LEU A 120 -7.61 -1.02 -2.77
C LEU A 120 -6.48 -0.49 -1.87
N CYS A 121 -6.78 0.54 -1.09
CA CYS A 121 -5.77 1.31 -0.37
C CYS A 121 -5.61 0.90 1.09
N ASN A 122 -6.35 -0.04 1.65
CA ASN A 122 -6.17 -0.50 3.04
C ASN A 122 -6.41 -2.01 3.16
N GLY A 123 -7.21 -2.55 2.26
CA GLY A 123 -7.51 -3.96 2.12
C GLY A 123 -6.52 -4.76 1.25
N PRO A 124 -6.87 -6.04 1.02
CA PRO A 124 -5.99 -7.02 0.36
C PRO A 124 -5.86 -6.79 -1.15
N ILE A 125 -6.77 -6.04 -1.79
CA ILE A 125 -6.74 -5.83 -3.25
C ILE A 125 -5.46 -5.09 -3.65
N GLY A 126 -5.07 -4.05 -2.90
CA GLY A 126 -3.82 -3.35 -3.16
C GLY A 126 -2.59 -4.25 -3.01
N ASP A 127 -2.60 -5.15 -2.02
CA ASP A 127 -1.49 -6.08 -1.81
C ASP A 127 -1.38 -7.08 -2.97
N LEU A 128 -2.51 -7.59 -3.47
CA LEU A 128 -2.53 -8.44 -4.67
C LEU A 128 -2.00 -7.71 -5.91
N LEU A 129 -2.38 -6.46 -6.11
CA LEU A 129 -1.88 -5.65 -7.23
C LEU A 129 -0.37 -5.42 -7.15
N ILE A 130 0.16 -5.19 -5.94
CA ILE A 130 1.61 -5.07 -5.72
C ILE A 130 2.32 -6.37 -6.11
N LEU A 131 1.78 -7.53 -5.74
CA LEU A 131 2.35 -8.83 -6.12
C LEU A 131 2.27 -9.09 -7.62
N CYS A 132 1.15 -8.77 -8.27
CA CYS A 132 1.00 -8.89 -9.72
C CYS A 132 1.95 -7.95 -10.48
N ALA A 133 2.28 -6.79 -9.91
CA ALA A 133 3.22 -5.83 -10.47
C ALA A 133 4.70 -6.27 -10.32
N ALA A 134 5.00 -7.28 -9.48
CA ALA A 134 6.36 -7.70 -9.15
C ALA A 134 7.27 -7.96 -10.37
N PRO A 135 6.85 -8.72 -11.40
CA PRO A 135 7.70 -9.01 -12.55
C PRO A 135 8.10 -7.73 -13.31
N SER A 136 7.15 -6.81 -13.45
CA SER A 136 7.40 -5.54 -14.12
C SER A 136 8.29 -4.63 -13.29
N MET A 137 8.05 -4.53 -11.98
CA MET A 137 8.91 -3.72 -11.09
C MET A 137 10.36 -4.22 -11.12
N LEU A 138 10.59 -5.53 -10.96
CA LEU A 138 11.93 -6.12 -10.95
C LEU A 138 12.67 -5.95 -12.29
N LYS A 139 11.95 -5.86 -13.41
CA LYS A 139 12.55 -5.58 -14.73
C LYS A 139 13.17 -4.17 -14.81
N HIS A 140 12.60 -3.20 -14.10
CA HIS A 140 13.02 -1.78 -14.17
C HIS A 140 13.89 -1.35 -12.98
N THR A 141 14.12 -2.21 -11.98
CA THR A 141 14.99 -1.88 -10.85
C THR A 141 16.45 -1.81 -11.25
N LYS A 142 17.15 -0.82 -10.71
CA LYS A 142 18.62 -0.73 -10.70
C LYS A 142 19.14 -1.52 -9.49
N GLN A 143 20.34 -2.09 -9.62
CA GLN A 143 21.00 -2.83 -8.53
C GLN A 143 21.13 -1.97 -7.26
#